data_AF-A0AAW5GM62-F1
#
_entry.id   AF-A0AAW5GM62-F1
#
_cell.length_a   1.000
_cell.length_b   1.000
_cell.length_c   1.000
_cell.angle_alpha   90.00
_cell.angle_beta   90.00
_cell.angle_gamma   90.00
#
_symmetry.space_group_name_H-M   'P 1'
#
loop_
_entity.id
_entity.type
_entity.pdbx_description
1 polymer ?
#
loop_
_entity_poly.entity_id
_entity_poly.type
_entity_poly.pdbx_seq_one_letter_code
_entity_poly.pdbx_strand_id
1 'polypeptide(L)'
;MNIILEVKNKPVILDDNLNEEEMEVTAFQFAIEELSQYVTGSIILFFDNSNEIVLDLFYDFFICYDDIVDSIKLAKNKTSHKDEIWFCEQGSDFYFSYEIKGNSFILEYKKGSDVGFPNKTKDEFKVEVQVDEYFSKWRVVFDELCLVFQDKLGKDVDLPF
;
A
#
# COMPACT_ATOMS: atom_id res chain seq x y z
N MET A 1 -6.97 -13.28 3.76
CA MET A 1 -6.72 -11.92 3.24
C MET A 1 -6.68 -11.92 1.73
N ASN A 2 -7.23 -10.89 1.11
CA ASN A 2 -7.04 -10.60 -0.30
C ASN A 2 -6.68 -9.12 -0.47
N ILE A 3 -5.87 -8.80 -1.49
CA ILE A 3 -5.53 -7.42 -1.83
C ILE A 3 -5.78 -7.26 -3.32
N ILE A 4 -6.45 -6.17 -3.70
CA ILE A 4 -6.79 -5.87 -5.08
C ILE A 4 -6.22 -4.49 -5.42
N LEU A 5 -5.42 -4.42 -6.48
CA LEU A 5 -5.04 -3.16 -7.10
C LEU A 5 -6.10 -2.77 -8.15
N GLU A 6 -6.69 -1.59 -8.00
CA GLU A 6 -7.52 -0.99 -9.04
C GLU A 6 -6.78 0.18 -9.67
N VAL A 7 -6.57 0.13 -10.98
CA VAL A 7 -6.00 1.24 -11.77
C VAL A 7 -6.98 1.64 -12.87
N LYS A 8 -7.27 2.93 -12.98
CA LYS A 8 -8.19 3.49 -13.98
C LYS A 8 -7.50 4.64 -14.71
N ASN A 9 -7.60 4.65 -16.04
CA ASN A 9 -7.07 5.77 -16.82
C ASN A 9 -7.80 7.07 -16.44
N LYS A 10 -7.05 8.18 -16.43
CA LYS A 10 -7.60 9.52 -16.28
C LYS A 10 -7.07 10.43 -17.39
N PRO A 11 -7.63 11.63 -17.59
CA PRO A 11 -7.01 12.63 -18.44
C PRO A 11 -5.57 12.89 -17.98
N VAL A 12 -4.62 12.84 -18.91
CA VAL A 12 -3.20 13.02 -18.59
C VAL A 12 -2.96 14.47 -18.16
N ILE A 13 -2.30 14.63 -17.02
CA ILE A 13 -1.86 15.92 -16.49
C ILE A 13 -0.37 15.79 -16.23
N LEU A 14 0.44 16.39 -17.10
CA LEU A 14 1.89 16.32 -16.99
C LEU A 14 2.40 17.39 -16.02
N ASP A 15 3.29 16.99 -15.11
CA ASP A 15 4.13 17.90 -14.35
C ASP A 15 5.52 17.95 -14.99
N ASP A 16 5.79 19.04 -15.69
CA ASP A 16 7.08 19.27 -16.36
C ASP A 16 8.27 19.36 -15.37
N ASN A 17 8.01 19.48 -14.06
CA ASN A 17 9.02 19.54 -13.02
C ASN A 17 9.21 18.20 -12.29
N LEU A 18 8.50 17.14 -12.69
CA LEU A 18 8.68 15.83 -12.07
C LEU A 18 10.09 15.29 -12.37
N ASN A 19 10.94 15.25 -11.35
CA ASN A 19 12.35 14.89 -11.48
C ASN A 19 12.78 13.92 -10.38
N GLU A 20 13.21 12.71 -10.78
CA GLU A 20 13.67 11.66 -9.86
C GLU A 20 14.85 12.10 -9.00
N GLU A 21 15.81 12.85 -9.57
CA GLU A 21 17.01 13.31 -8.85
C GLU A 21 16.68 14.31 -7.74
N GLU A 22 15.59 15.07 -7.86
CA GLU A 22 15.18 16.08 -6.89
C GLU A 22 14.29 15.51 -5.77
N MET A 23 13.62 14.37 -6.03
CA MET A 23 12.68 13.78 -5.09
C MET A 23 13.33 12.93 -3.99
N GLU A 24 14.59 12.51 -4.16
CA GLU A 24 15.32 11.65 -3.20
C GLU A 24 14.58 10.34 -2.85
N VAL A 25 13.78 9.81 -3.78
CA VAL A 25 13.01 8.55 -3.61
C VAL A 25 13.63 7.38 -4.37
N THR A 26 13.20 6.15 -4.05
CA THR A 26 13.59 4.97 -4.83
C THR A 26 12.97 4.98 -6.24
N ALA A 27 13.57 4.26 -7.19
CA ALA A 27 13.02 4.12 -8.54
C ALA A 27 11.58 3.57 -8.56
N PHE A 28 11.23 2.71 -7.59
CA PHE A 28 9.87 2.19 -7.44
C PHE A 28 8.89 3.28 -6.97
N GLN A 29 9.26 4.06 -5.96
CA GLN A 29 8.47 5.23 -5.54
C GLN A 29 8.34 6.25 -6.66
N PHE A 30 9.42 6.57 -7.36
CA PHE A 30 9.37 7.49 -8.49
C PHE A 30 8.43 7.00 -9.60
N ALA A 31 8.43 5.69 -9.89
CA ALA A 31 7.51 5.11 -10.87
C ALA A 31 6.03 5.22 -10.42
N ILE A 32 5.74 5.13 -9.12
CA ILE A 32 4.39 5.42 -8.59
C ILE A 32 4.02 6.88 -8.81
N GLU A 33 4.92 7.81 -8.46
CA GLU A 33 4.67 9.25 -8.62
C GLU A 33 4.43 9.60 -10.09
N GLU A 34 5.29 9.10 -11.00
CA GLU A 34 5.15 9.34 -12.43
C GLU A 34 3.85 8.73 -12.98
N LEU A 35 3.48 7.53 -12.52
CA LEU A 35 2.22 6.87 -12.87
C LEU A 35 1.00 7.74 -12.52
N SER A 36 1.09 8.55 -11.46
CA SER A 36 0.03 9.46 -11.03
C SER A 36 -0.37 10.46 -12.12
N GLN A 37 0.47 10.75 -13.12
CA GLN A 37 0.13 11.64 -14.23
C GLN A 37 -0.87 11.02 -15.23
N TYR A 38 -0.98 9.68 -15.24
CA TYR A 38 -1.71 8.92 -16.27
C TYR A 38 -2.97 8.21 -15.76
N VAL A 39 -3.00 7.86 -14.47
CA VAL A 39 -4.07 7.03 -13.89
C VAL A 39 -4.53 7.55 -12.52
N THR A 40 -5.71 7.10 -12.09
CA THR A 40 -6.08 7.03 -10.67
C THR A 40 -5.87 5.60 -10.19
N GLY A 41 -5.52 5.41 -8.92
CA GLY A 41 -5.26 4.08 -8.37
C GLY A 41 -5.76 3.94 -6.92
N SER A 42 -6.16 2.74 -6.56
CA SER A 42 -6.48 2.37 -5.18
C SER A 42 -6.12 0.92 -4.89
N ILE A 43 -5.71 0.63 -3.67
CA ILE A 43 -5.45 -0.71 -3.17
C ILE A 43 -6.54 -1.06 -2.15
N ILE A 44 -7.29 -2.13 -2.40
CA ILE A 44 -8.37 -2.57 -1.54
C ILE A 44 -7.92 -3.81 -0.78
N LEU A 45 -7.84 -3.68 0.55
CA LEU A 45 -7.46 -4.73 1.48
C LEU A 45 -8.72 -5.40 2.02
N PHE A 46 -8.96 -6.66 1.63
CA PHE A 46 -10.04 -7.48 2.18
C PHE A 46 -9.49 -8.45 3.23
N PHE A 47 -9.87 -8.25 4.49
CA PHE A 47 -9.42 -9.09 5.59
C PHE A 47 -10.35 -10.29 5.81
N ASP A 48 -11.65 -10.06 5.70
CA ASP A 48 -12.72 -11.06 5.64
C ASP A 48 -13.92 -10.52 4.82
N ASN A 49 -15.08 -11.19 4.89
CA ASN A 49 -16.27 -10.80 4.11
C ASN A 49 -16.89 -9.46 4.53
N SER A 50 -16.51 -8.91 5.69
CA SER A 50 -17.07 -7.70 6.29
C SER A 50 -16.04 -6.59 6.49
N ASN A 51 -14.77 -6.94 6.60
CA ASN A 51 -13.68 -6.02 6.90
C ASN A 51 -12.87 -5.74 5.64
N GLU A 52 -13.01 -4.50 5.15
CA GLU A 52 -12.22 -3.97 4.04
C GLU A 52 -11.70 -2.58 4.38
N ILE A 53 -10.49 -2.26 3.90
CA ILE A 53 -9.89 -0.93 3.95
C ILE A 53 -9.39 -0.57 2.56
N VAL A 54 -9.62 0.67 2.15
CA VAL A 54 -9.17 1.20 0.85
C VAL A 54 -8.03 2.16 1.09
N LEU A 55 -6.94 1.99 0.36
CA LEU A 55 -5.82 2.91 0.30
C LEU A 55 -5.82 3.61 -1.06
N ASP A 56 -5.76 4.93 -1.09
CA ASP A 56 -5.39 5.64 -2.32
C ASP A 56 -3.93 5.30 -2.70
N LEU A 57 -3.70 4.98 -3.97
CA LEU A 57 -2.37 4.55 -4.43
C LEU A 57 -1.32 5.65 -4.31
N PHE A 58 -1.70 6.91 -4.55
CA PHE A 58 -0.78 8.05 -4.64
C PHE A 58 -0.72 8.89 -3.36
N TYR A 59 -1.63 8.63 -2.42
CA TYR A 59 -1.61 9.25 -1.10
C TYR A 59 -1.33 8.19 -0.04
N ASP A 60 -2.34 7.43 0.39
CA ASP A 60 -2.22 6.50 1.51
C ASP A 60 -1.08 5.49 1.32
N PHE A 61 -0.99 4.84 0.15
CA PHE A 61 0.04 3.84 -0.13
C PHE A 61 1.42 4.45 -0.35
N PHE A 62 1.49 5.54 -1.13
CA PHE A 62 2.77 6.17 -1.47
C PHE A 62 3.48 6.74 -0.23
N ILE A 63 2.72 7.38 0.66
CA ILE A 63 3.26 8.00 1.89
C ILE A 63 3.70 6.93 2.88
N CYS A 64 2.92 5.85 3.04
CA CYS A 64 3.26 4.74 3.92
C CYS A 64 4.08 3.65 3.23
N TYR A 65 4.68 3.94 2.07
CA TYR A 65 5.35 2.94 1.24
C TYR A 65 6.45 2.21 2.00
N ASP A 66 7.31 2.93 2.71
CA ASP A 66 8.45 2.33 3.41
C ASP A 66 8.00 1.40 4.52
N ASP A 67 7.01 1.80 5.34
CA ASP A 67 6.44 0.98 6.41
C ASP A 67 5.77 -0.29 5.84
N ILE A 68 5.06 -0.17 4.71
CA ILE A 68 4.46 -1.31 4.03
C ILE A 68 5.55 -2.26 3.52
N VAL A 69 6.56 -1.75 2.82
CA VAL A 69 7.67 -2.56 2.30
C VAL A 69 8.42 -3.26 3.44
N ASP A 70 8.67 -2.58 4.54
CA ASP A 70 9.37 -3.16 5.69
C ASP A 70 8.53 -4.23 6.39
N SER A 71 7.22 -4.01 6.54
CA SER A 71 6.31 -5.05 7.05
C SER A 71 6.29 -6.30 6.16
N ILE A 72 6.38 -6.14 4.83
CA ILE A 72 6.48 -7.24 3.86
C ILE A 72 7.82 -7.97 4.00
N LYS A 73 8.95 -7.26 4.13
CA LYS A 73 10.27 -7.87 4.34
C LYS A 73 10.32 -8.65 5.66
N LEU A 74 9.75 -8.11 6.73
CA LEU A 74 9.65 -8.80 8.02
C LEU A 74 8.80 -10.06 7.92
N ALA A 75 7.65 -9.99 7.22
CA ALA A 75 6.80 -11.14 6.95
C ALA A 75 7.52 -12.21 6.12
N LYS A 76 8.17 -11.81 5.01
CA LYS A 76 8.98 -12.71 4.14
C LYS A 76 10.01 -13.50 4.94
N ASN A 77 10.66 -12.85 5.90
CA ASN A 77 11.70 -13.44 6.73
C ASN A 77 11.16 -14.13 8.01
N LYS A 78 9.84 -14.06 8.25
CA LYS A 78 9.17 -14.54 9.48
C LYS A 78 9.80 -13.96 10.75
N THR A 79 10.25 -12.71 10.68
CA THR A 79 10.89 -12.01 11.80
C THR A 79 9.83 -11.58 12.80
N SER A 80 9.96 -12.01 14.06
CA SER A 80 9.07 -11.53 15.12
C SER A 80 9.23 -10.03 15.32
N HIS A 81 8.13 -9.31 15.17
CA HIS A 81 8.12 -7.85 15.18
C HIS A 81 6.74 -7.35 15.57
N LYS A 82 6.68 -6.12 16.08
CA LYS A 82 5.43 -5.42 16.35
C LYS A 82 5.65 -3.94 16.05
N ASP A 83 4.81 -3.38 15.19
CA ASP A 83 4.88 -1.98 14.82
C ASP A 83 3.51 -1.44 14.36
N GLU A 84 3.49 -0.20 13.89
CA GLU A 84 2.33 0.49 13.35
C GLU A 84 2.64 1.08 11.97
N ILE A 85 1.67 0.98 11.05
CA ILE A 85 1.69 1.72 9.79
C ILE A 85 0.66 2.84 9.93
N TRP A 86 1.10 4.10 9.98
CA TRP A 86 0.22 5.25 10.23
C TRP A 86 -0.06 6.02 8.95
N PHE A 87 -1.32 6.02 8.54
CA PHE A 87 -1.84 6.80 7.42
C PHE A 87 -2.40 8.09 8.04
N CYS A 88 -1.71 9.22 7.86
CA CYS A 88 -2.06 10.50 8.50
C CYS A 88 -2.20 11.71 7.56
N GLU A 89 -2.16 11.50 6.25
CA GLU A 89 -2.22 12.59 5.28
C GLU A 89 -3.57 12.74 4.58
N GLN A 90 -3.89 13.99 4.21
CA GLN A 90 -5.05 14.37 3.39
C GLN A 90 -6.42 13.88 3.88
N GLY A 91 -6.60 13.81 5.20
CA GLY A 91 -7.85 13.39 5.82
C GLY A 91 -8.00 11.88 5.94
N SER A 92 -6.97 11.10 5.68
CA SER A 92 -6.84 9.73 6.16
C SER A 92 -6.09 9.77 7.49
N ASP A 93 -6.77 9.71 8.64
CA ASP A 93 -6.14 9.50 9.95
C ASP A 93 -6.54 8.13 10.50
N PHE A 94 -5.82 7.08 10.12
CA PHE A 94 -6.02 5.71 10.60
C PHE A 94 -4.69 4.95 10.61
N TYR A 95 -4.63 3.83 11.31
CA TYR A 95 -3.40 3.04 11.35
C TYR A 95 -3.68 1.54 11.41
N PHE A 96 -2.71 0.78 10.93
CA PHE A 96 -2.63 -0.66 11.14
C PHE A 96 -1.55 -0.94 12.19
N SER A 97 -1.97 -1.39 13.38
CA SER A 97 -1.03 -2.04 14.30
C SER A 97 -0.86 -3.48 13.86
N TYR A 98 0.39 -3.94 13.71
CA TYR A 98 0.66 -5.31 13.33
C TYR A 98 1.65 -6.01 14.26
N GLU A 99 1.50 -7.32 14.40
CA GLU A 99 2.39 -8.19 15.16
C GLU A 99 2.65 -9.49 14.38
N ILE A 100 3.92 -9.80 14.15
CA ILE A 100 4.37 -11.06 13.56
C ILE A 100 4.82 -11.99 14.69
N LYS A 101 4.12 -13.11 14.84
CA LYS A 101 4.42 -14.12 15.87
C LYS A 101 4.39 -15.52 15.27
N GLY A 102 5.57 -16.07 14.99
CA GLY A 102 5.69 -17.36 14.32
C GLY A 102 5.12 -17.27 12.90
N ASN A 103 4.09 -18.05 12.60
CA ASN A 103 3.42 -18.03 11.29
C ASN A 103 2.16 -17.15 11.25
N SER A 104 1.87 -16.43 12.33
CA SER A 104 0.71 -15.55 12.45
C SER A 104 1.11 -14.10 12.25
N PHE A 105 0.39 -13.41 11.38
CA PHE A 105 0.44 -11.97 11.18
C PHE A 105 -0.87 -11.40 11.71
N ILE A 106 -0.81 -10.77 12.87
CA ILE A 106 -1.96 -10.15 13.53
C ILE A 106 -2.00 -8.70 13.07
N LEU A 107 -3.15 -8.24 12.59
CA LEU A 107 -3.34 -6.88 12.11
C LEU A 107 -4.59 -6.28 12.75
N GLU A 108 -4.46 -5.07 13.28
CA GLU A 108 -5.52 -4.32 13.95
C GLU A 108 -5.67 -2.98 13.25
N TYR A 109 -6.85 -2.76 12.64
CA TYR A 109 -7.24 -1.48 12.08
C TYR A 109 -7.80 -0.60 13.19
N LYS A 110 -7.25 0.61 13.32
CA LYS A 110 -7.72 1.61 14.27
C LYS A 110 -7.94 2.94 13.59
N LYS A 111 -8.95 3.66 14.09
CA LYS A 111 -9.29 5.00 13.63
C LYS A 111 -8.55 6.03 14.45
N GLY A 112 -8.03 7.02 13.76
CA GLY A 112 -7.66 8.29 14.36
C GLY A 112 -8.85 9.22 14.51
N SER A 113 -8.55 10.47 14.75
CA SER A 113 -9.52 11.52 15.06
C SER A 113 -10.31 12.00 13.84
N ASP A 114 -9.72 11.93 12.64
CA ASP A 114 -10.35 12.43 11.41
C ASP A 114 -10.15 11.47 10.22
N VAL A 115 -10.77 10.30 10.30
CA VAL A 115 -10.77 9.33 9.19
C VAL A 115 -11.71 9.79 8.08
N GLY A 116 -11.20 9.88 6.86
CA GLY A 116 -11.91 10.24 5.63
C GLY A 116 -12.65 9.05 4.99
N PHE A 117 -13.45 9.34 3.98
CA PHE A 117 -14.12 8.30 3.20
C PHE A 117 -13.12 7.59 2.25
N PRO A 118 -13.28 6.28 1.99
CA PRO A 118 -14.39 5.42 2.43
C PRO A 118 -14.19 4.80 3.84
N ASN A 119 -12.99 4.89 4.41
CA ASN A 119 -12.62 4.16 5.64
C ASN A 119 -13.38 4.67 6.89
N LYS A 120 -13.90 5.89 6.87
CA LYS A 120 -14.70 6.49 7.95
C LYS A 120 -15.85 5.60 8.43
N THR A 121 -16.45 4.83 7.52
CA THR A 121 -17.63 3.99 7.83
C THR A 121 -17.30 2.59 8.33
N LYS A 122 -16.03 2.18 8.31
CA LYS A 122 -15.59 0.84 8.69
C LYS A 122 -15.40 0.74 10.19
N ASP A 123 -15.87 -0.30 10.87
CA ASP A 123 -15.59 -0.43 12.30
C ASP A 123 -14.11 -0.77 12.55
N GLU A 124 -13.59 -0.45 13.73
CA GLU A 124 -12.27 -0.96 14.13
C GLU A 124 -12.33 -2.48 14.26
N PHE A 125 -11.29 -3.16 13.80
CA PHE A 125 -11.25 -4.62 13.79
C PHE A 125 -9.85 -5.16 13.99
N LYS A 126 -9.79 -6.42 14.42
CA LYS A 126 -8.56 -7.18 14.56
C LYS A 126 -8.71 -8.52 13.87
N VAL A 127 -7.72 -8.85 13.05
CA VAL A 127 -7.68 -10.10 12.29
C VAL A 127 -6.33 -10.77 12.44
N GLU A 128 -6.33 -12.08 12.21
CA GLU A 128 -5.12 -12.88 12.15
C GLU A 128 -5.07 -13.55 10.77
N VAL A 129 -3.96 -13.38 10.07
CA VAL A 129 -3.71 -13.98 8.76
C VAL A 129 -2.40 -14.77 8.83
N GLN A 130 -2.20 -15.71 7.91
CA GLN A 130 -0.93 -16.41 7.84
C GLN A 130 0.14 -15.49 7.27
N VAL A 131 1.35 -15.52 7.83
CA VAL A 131 2.49 -14.69 7.37
C VAL A 131 2.78 -14.91 5.89
N ASP A 132 2.79 -16.16 5.44
CA ASP A 132 3.02 -16.51 4.04
C ASP A 132 1.89 -15.98 3.12
N GLU A 133 0.65 -15.97 3.63
CA GLU A 133 -0.50 -15.41 2.91
C GLU A 133 -0.35 -13.89 2.77
N TYR A 134 -0.06 -13.17 3.86
CA TYR A 134 0.18 -11.72 3.85
C TYR A 134 1.26 -11.33 2.83
N PHE A 135 2.43 -12.00 2.89
CA PHE A 135 3.52 -11.77 1.96
C PHE A 135 3.10 -12.04 0.51
N SER A 136 2.47 -13.19 0.25
CA SER A 136 2.06 -13.55 -1.11
C SER A 136 1.07 -12.57 -1.72
N LYS A 137 0.15 -12.02 -0.92
CA LYS A 137 -0.87 -11.08 -1.39
C LYS A 137 -0.30 -9.72 -1.71
N TRP A 138 0.61 -9.21 -0.89
CA TRP A 138 1.34 -7.99 -1.23
C TRP A 138 2.24 -8.16 -2.45
N ARG A 139 2.95 -9.29 -2.55
CA ARG A 139 3.78 -9.58 -3.72
C ARG A 139 2.99 -9.47 -5.03
N VAL A 140 1.78 -10.03 -5.08
CA VAL A 140 0.92 -9.93 -6.27
C VAL A 140 0.62 -8.47 -6.64
N VAL A 141 0.34 -7.60 -5.67
CA VAL A 141 0.10 -6.18 -5.91
C VAL A 141 1.33 -5.49 -6.51
N PHE A 142 2.51 -5.76 -5.98
CA PHE A 142 3.74 -5.17 -6.50
C PHE A 142 4.09 -5.71 -7.90
N ASP A 143 3.89 -7.00 -8.14
CA ASP A 143 4.03 -7.60 -9.48
C ASP A 143 3.05 -6.93 -10.47
N GLU A 144 1.80 -6.69 -10.06
CA GLU A 144 0.81 -5.96 -10.87
C GLU A 144 1.20 -4.50 -11.13
N LEU A 145 1.76 -3.81 -10.13
CA LEU A 145 2.30 -2.45 -10.31
C LEU A 145 3.45 -2.43 -11.33
N CYS A 146 4.39 -3.37 -11.28
CA CYS A 146 5.45 -3.50 -12.28
C CYS A 146 4.89 -3.64 -13.70
N LEU A 147 3.83 -4.44 -13.88
CA LEU A 147 3.16 -4.57 -15.18
C LEU A 147 2.51 -3.25 -15.63
N VAL A 148 1.93 -2.48 -14.69
CA VAL A 148 1.36 -1.16 -14.98
C VAL A 148 2.45 -0.15 -15.33
N PHE A 149 3.60 -0.17 -14.65
CA PHE A 149 4.76 0.68 -15.01
C PHE A 149 5.26 0.35 -16.42
N GLN A 150 5.33 -0.93 -16.76
CA GLN A 150 5.73 -1.34 -18.11
C GLN A 150 4.71 -0.90 -19.18
N ASP A 151 3.40 -1.00 -18.92
CA ASP A 151 2.35 -0.57 -19.86
C ASP A 151 2.28 0.95 -20.02
N LYS A 152 2.35 1.71 -18.91
CA LYS A 152 2.11 3.16 -18.90
C LYS A 152 3.36 4.00 -19.11
N LEU A 153 4.48 3.54 -18.54
CA LEU A 153 5.73 4.31 -18.49
C LEU A 153 6.83 3.68 -19.36
N GLY A 154 6.65 2.44 -19.82
CA GLY A 154 7.69 1.69 -20.53
C GLY A 154 8.88 1.35 -19.64
N LYS A 155 8.70 1.32 -18.32
CA LYS A 155 9.74 1.09 -17.33
C LYS A 155 9.67 -0.33 -16.77
N ASP A 156 10.83 -0.96 -16.69
CA ASP A 156 11.04 -2.21 -15.95
C ASP A 156 11.65 -1.85 -14.59
N VAL A 157 10.93 -2.12 -13.51
CA VAL A 157 11.27 -1.66 -12.16
C VAL A 157 11.30 -2.85 -11.22
N ASP A 158 12.43 -3.03 -10.52
CA ASP A 158 12.63 -4.13 -9.59
C ASP A 158 11.75 -4.02 -8.33
N LEU A 159 11.33 -5.18 -7.81
CA LEU A 159 10.61 -5.26 -6.54
C LEU A 159 11.48 -4.81 -5.36
N PRO A 160 10.92 -4.10 -4.36
CA PRO A 160 11.70 -3.54 -3.27
C PRO A 160 11.97 -4.49 -2.07
N PHE A 161 11.72 -5.80 -2.18
CA PHE A 161 11.82 -6.76 -1.05
C PHE A 161 12.29 -8.19 -1.35
#